data_AF-A0A2W2EB30-F1
#
_entry.id   AF-A0A2W2EB30-F1
#
_cell.length_a   1.000
_cell.length_b   1.000
_cell.length_c   1.000
_cell.angle_alpha   90.00
_cell.angle_beta   90.00
_cell.angle_gamma   90.00
#
_symmetry.space_group_name_H-M   'P 1'
#
loop_
_entity.id
_entity.type
_entity.pdbx_description
1 polymer ?
#
loop_
_entity_poly.entity_id
_entity_poly.type
_entity_poly.pdbx_seq_one_letter_code
_entity_poly.pdbx_strand_id
1 'polypeptide(L)'
;MTAVPPWDAFTATEAEVRAMVADPRWQGLSVPDRAHVLAARILVTPDGDRWLFGAHARWRLLDPADGRWLLAPPPRGTRARQVGHPAAALPDPVVPDGHDFHAEPGSTQAFIGPDVPERLTEQLRVLLRASGRKSELDYPLTAFGDVFGADVPGTVAAVWGTIMWTAYAPAFDGNERLITVFGEYLRRSLPGDDWVRWLPAPPLLELVTLVAERMRAGRTREALRLAAVMADTAQLLLLDTRFRPRALALLTMVEPMLRRPELTDPDDPAALRGLWLERCPARLCRALLVENDPEAHFSHTLYDLVEALAFLPDPRAGAAAFLADLSDSAGRLPGLLDHRLRAAYEELRRAGLTGASAAESTEPDGFPVRARPGGLSTALVPVLEVAPPDRWSAAAVLGAAYAMGLAWERLTGAKVPERGLPGQSALVARLIHERDDHTGLM
;
A
#
# COMPACT_ATOMS: atom_id res chain seq x y z
N MET A 1 -2.28 41.24 -18.04
CA MET A 1 -1.64 40.97 -16.73
C MET A 1 -1.84 39.50 -16.43
N THR A 2 -0.81 38.69 -16.64
CA THR A 2 -0.82 37.27 -16.26
C THR A 2 -0.87 37.21 -14.73
N ALA A 3 -1.90 36.56 -14.18
CA ALA A 3 -2.03 36.37 -12.74
C ALA A 3 -0.80 35.57 -12.26
N VAL A 4 0.01 36.19 -11.41
CA VAL A 4 1.07 35.47 -10.68
C VAL A 4 0.36 34.43 -9.81
N PRO A 5 0.69 33.14 -9.93
CA PRO A 5 0.08 32.12 -9.08
C PRO A 5 0.25 32.51 -7.62
N PRO A 6 -0.80 32.38 -6.78
CA PRO A 6 -0.67 32.66 -5.36
C PRO A 6 0.43 31.76 -4.79
N TRP A 7 1.36 32.36 -4.05
CA TRP A 7 2.44 31.66 -3.35
C TRP A 7 1.86 30.61 -2.40
N ASP A 8 2.16 29.34 -2.65
CA ASP A 8 1.80 28.23 -1.77
C ASP A 8 2.94 27.95 -0.78
N ALA A 9 2.69 28.24 0.50
CA ALA A 9 3.65 28.03 1.57
C ALA A 9 4.03 26.56 1.74
N PHE A 10 3.11 25.62 1.50
CA PHE A 10 3.41 24.19 1.59
C PHE A 10 4.39 23.78 0.49
N THR A 11 4.07 24.04 -0.77
CA THR A 11 4.99 23.76 -1.90
C THR A 11 6.36 24.42 -1.73
N ALA A 12 6.42 25.66 -1.26
CA ALA A 12 7.68 26.37 -1.03
C ALA A 12 8.53 25.70 0.07
N THR A 13 7.92 25.35 1.21
CA THR A 13 8.61 24.66 2.30
C THR A 13 9.06 23.26 1.89
N GLU A 14 8.27 22.52 1.11
CA GLU A 14 8.72 21.23 0.57
C GLU A 14 10.00 21.37 -0.24
N ALA A 15 10.03 22.33 -1.17
CA ALA A 15 11.19 22.58 -2.01
C ALA A 15 12.42 22.97 -1.17
N GLU A 16 12.23 23.83 -0.16
CA GLU A 16 13.30 24.24 0.76
C GLU A 16 13.86 23.05 1.54
N VAL A 17 12.99 22.24 2.16
CA VAL A 17 13.42 21.08 2.95
C VAL A 17 14.08 20.02 2.06
N ARG A 18 13.58 19.77 0.85
CA ARG A 18 14.22 18.85 -0.11
C ARG A 18 15.63 19.33 -0.48
N ALA A 19 15.81 20.62 -0.75
CA ALA A 19 17.12 21.20 -1.04
C ALA A 19 18.07 21.09 0.17
N MET A 20 17.55 21.32 1.38
CA MET A 20 18.30 21.20 2.62
C MET A 20 18.77 19.76 2.88
N VAL A 21 17.89 18.77 2.74
CA VAL A 21 18.21 17.35 2.97
C VAL A 21 19.16 16.80 1.89
N ALA A 22 19.09 17.35 0.67
CA ALA A 22 19.99 17.00 -0.43
C ALA A 22 21.41 17.60 -0.29
N ASP A 23 21.62 18.61 0.57
CA ASP A 23 22.96 19.14 0.82
C ASP A 23 23.81 18.06 1.53
N PRO A 24 25.01 17.72 1.03
CA PRO A 24 25.90 16.73 1.67
C PRO A 24 26.20 17.02 3.15
N ARG A 25 26.11 18.28 3.57
CA ARG A 25 26.27 18.69 4.97
C ARG A 25 25.20 18.13 5.89
N TRP A 26 23.99 17.84 5.37
CA TRP A 26 22.90 17.24 6.14
C TRP A 26 23.34 15.94 6.82
N GLN A 27 24.07 15.08 6.08
CA GLN A 27 24.58 13.82 6.58
C GLN A 27 25.59 13.98 7.71
N GLY A 28 26.31 15.11 7.75
CA GLY A 28 27.28 15.42 8.81
C GLY A 28 26.67 15.97 10.10
N LEU A 29 25.39 16.35 10.10
CA LEU A 29 24.71 16.89 11.29
C LEU A 29 24.27 15.78 12.25
N SER A 30 24.32 16.07 13.56
CA SER A 30 23.70 15.22 14.59
C SER A 30 22.17 15.24 14.48
N VAL A 31 21.48 14.21 14.98
CA VAL A 31 20.01 14.17 14.99
C VAL A 31 19.40 15.40 15.68
N PRO A 32 19.90 15.85 16.85
CA PRO A 32 19.42 17.10 17.47
C PRO A 32 19.62 18.35 16.61
N ASP A 33 20.74 18.47 15.89
CA ASP A 33 20.98 19.62 15.00
C ASP A 33 20.05 19.60 13.79
N ARG A 34 19.83 18.42 13.21
CA ARG A 34 18.84 18.21 12.14
C ARG A 34 17.43 18.60 12.61
N ALA A 35 17.04 18.14 13.81
CA ALA A 35 15.78 18.48 14.44
C ALA A 35 15.64 19.99 14.64
N HIS A 36 16.69 20.67 15.12
CA HIS A 36 16.69 22.10 15.35
C HIS A 36 16.47 22.88 14.06
N VAL A 37 17.23 22.54 13.02
CA VAL A 37 17.13 23.19 11.71
C VAL A 37 15.76 22.92 11.07
N LEU A 38 15.23 21.71 11.20
CA LEU A 38 13.91 21.36 10.66
C LEU A 38 12.76 22.08 11.38
N ALA A 39 12.84 22.24 12.71
CA ALA A 39 11.82 22.91 13.52
C ALA A 39 11.59 24.37 13.12
N ALA A 40 12.61 25.04 12.55
CA ALA A 40 12.49 26.39 12.03
C ALA A 40 11.57 26.51 10.79
N ARG A 41 11.21 25.39 10.15
CA ARG A 41 10.40 25.31 8.92
C ARG A 41 8.97 24.86 9.15
N ILE A 42 8.55 24.78 10.41
CA ILE A 42 7.16 24.45 10.75
C ILE A 42 6.22 25.54 10.22
N LEU A 43 5.18 25.09 9.55
CA LEU A 43 4.11 25.94 9.07
C LEU A 43 2.96 25.94 10.08
N VAL A 44 2.32 27.11 10.21
CA VAL A 44 1.11 27.28 11.01
C VAL A 44 0.00 27.82 10.13
N THR A 45 -1.14 27.12 10.13
CA THR A 45 -2.37 27.52 9.42
C THR A 45 -3.26 28.40 10.32
N PRO A 46 -4.27 29.11 9.77
CA PRO A 46 -5.09 30.07 10.52
C PRO A 46 -5.88 29.48 11.69
N ASP A 47 -6.20 28.20 11.60
CA ASP A 47 -6.83 27.38 12.66
C ASP A 47 -5.85 26.99 13.78
N GLY A 48 -4.57 27.32 13.66
CA GLY A 48 -3.55 27.06 14.66
C GLY A 48 -2.81 25.72 14.48
N ASP A 49 -3.18 24.94 13.46
CA ASP A 49 -2.53 23.66 13.18
C ASP A 49 -1.07 23.84 12.77
N ARG A 50 -0.24 22.92 13.24
CA ARG A 50 1.20 22.91 13.00
C ARG A 50 1.56 21.79 12.06
N TRP A 51 2.29 22.14 11.02
CA TRP A 51 2.65 21.25 9.93
C TRP A 51 4.16 21.16 9.78
N LEU A 52 4.65 19.94 9.58
CA LEU A 52 6.05 19.62 9.42
C LEU A 52 6.23 18.77 8.17
N PHE A 53 7.06 19.23 7.24
CA PHE A 53 7.55 18.37 6.16
C PHE A 53 8.86 17.74 6.59
N GLY A 54 8.89 16.41 6.71
CA GLY A 54 10.00 15.70 7.34
C GLY A 54 10.17 14.31 6.77
N ALA A 55 10.52 13.36 7.63
CA ALA A 55 10.94 12.01 7.22
C ALA A 55 10.05 11.36 6.16
N HIS A 56 10.65 10.60 5.24
CA HIS A 56 10.05 10.03 4.03
C HIS A 56 9.51 11.05 3.02
N ALA A 57 9.94 12.31 3.11
CA ALA A 57 9.47 13.42 2.30
C ALA A 57 7.94 13.56 2.33
N ARG A 58 7.35 13.52 3.54
CA ARG A 58 5.90 13.64 3.77
C ARG A 58 5.56 14.66 4.84
N TRP A 59 4.37 15.23 4.68
CA TRP A 59 3.77 16.13 5.66
C TRP A 59 3.25 15.38 6.88
N ARG A 60 3.43 16.03 8.03
CA ARG A 60 2.91 15.61 9.32
C ARG A 60 2.15 16.76 9.96
N LEU A 61 1.05 16.41 10.59
CA LEU A 61 0.21 17.29 11.38
C LEU A 61 0.43 16.97 12.86
N LEU A 62 0.68 18.01 13.66
CA LEU A 62 0.73 17.87 15.10
C LEU A 62 -0.68 17.62 15.64
N ASP A 63 -0.89 16.51 16.33
CA ASP A 63 -2.11 16.23 17.06
C ASP A 63 -2.15 17.08 18.34
N PRO A 64 -3.15 17.97 18.50
CA PRO A 64 -3.25 18.82 19.68
C PRO A 64 -3.57 18.06 20.97
N ALA A 65 -4.08 16.82 20.89
CA ALA A 65 -4.49 16.05 22.06
C ALA A 65 -3.31 15.41 22.80
N ASP A 66 -2.32 14.90 22.06
CA ASP A 66 -1.19 14.15 22.63
C ASP A 66 0.20 14.64 22.16
N GLY A 67 0.25 15.63 21.27
CA GLY A 67 1.49 16.20 20.77
C GLY A 67 2.24 15.29 19.78
N ARG A 68 1.63 14.23 19.27
CA ARG A 68 2.22 13.37 18.24
C ARG A 68 2.19 14.05 16.88
N TRP A 69 3.21 13.79 16.08
CA TRP A 69 3.24 14.18 14.66
C TRP A 69 2.76 13.02 13.81
N LEU A 70 1.56 13.13 13.24
CA LEU A 70 0.92 12.08 12.44
C LEU A 70 0.99 12.42 10.96
N LEU A 71 1.16 11.41 10.10
CA LEU A 71 1.17 11.62 8.65
C LEU A 71 -0.19 12.15 8.18
N ALA A 72 -0.18 13.29 7.49
CA ALA A 72 -1.38 13.89 6.93
C ALA A 72 -1.01 14.74 5.70
N PRO A 73 -1.68 14.58 4.55
CA PRO A 73 -1.44 15.47 3.41
C PRO A 73 -1.83 16.91 3.72
N PRO A 74 -1.07 17.90 3.21
CA PRO A 74 -1.33 19.30 3.49
C PRO A 74 -2.64 19.75 2.83
N PRO A 75 -3.39 20.69 3.42
CA PRO A 75 -4.60 21.23 2.81
C PRO A 75 -4.26 22.10 1.58
N ARG A 76 -5.07 21.99 0.52
CA ARG A 76 -4.90 22.79 -0.70
C ARG A 76 -5.49 24.19 -0.55
N GLY A 77 -4.77 25.20 -1.03
CA GLY A 77 -5.26 26.60 -1.04
C GLY A 77 -5.38 27.25 0.33
N THR A 78 -4.96 26.58 1.41
CA THR A 78 -4.91 27.15 2.75
C THR A 78 -3.65 27.99 2.90
N ARG A 79 -3.82 29.25 3.32
CA ARG A 79 -2.70 30.11 3.67
C ARG A 79 -1.97 29.52 4.87
N ALA A 80 -0.65 29.47 4.83
CA ALA A 80 0.15 29.12 6.00
C ALA A 80 1.29 30.13 6.14
N ARG A 81 1.79 30.28 7.37
CA ARG A 81 2.98 31.07 7.65
C ARG A 81 4.01 30.21 8.35
N GLN A 82 5.27 30.42 8.03
CA GLN A 82 6.37 29.80 8.76
C GLN A 82 6.48 30.46 10.14
N VAL A 83 6.56 29.63 11.18
CA VAL A 83 6.77 30.09 12.55
C VAL A 83 7.92 29.29 13.13
N GLY A 84 8.89 29.98 13.73
CA GLY A 84 9.93 29.30 14.51
C GLY A 84 9.29 28.52 15.65
N HIS A 85 9.40 27.19 15.61
CA HIS A 85 9.02 26.34 16.72
C HIS A 85 10.22 26.24 17.69
N PRO A 86 10.02 26.22 19.02
CA PRO A 86 11.11 25.89 19.92
C PRO A 86 11.71 24.54 19.49
N ALA A 87 12.97 24.59 19.07
CA ALA A 87 13.69 23.52 18.39
C ALA A 87 13.92 22.25 19.21
N ALA A 88 13.66 22.29 20.53
CA ALA A 88 14.03 21.24 21.48
C ALA A 88 13.07 20.03 21.54
N ALA A 89 12.13 19.86 20.60
CA ALA A 89 11.00 18.94 20.79
C ALA A 89 10.55 18.13 19.54
N LEU A 90 11.33 18.08 18.45
CA LEU A 90 10.98 17.14 17.37
C LEU A 90 11.45 15.73 17.72
N PRO A 91 10.56 14.72 17.71
CA PRO A 91 10.95 13.35 17.99
C PRO A 91 11.76 12.76 16.81
N ASP A 92 12.74 11.91 17.09
CA ASP A 92 13.64 11.34 16.07
C ASP A 92 12.91 10.76 14.82
N PRO A 93 11.76 10.05 14.93
CA PRO A 93 11.09 9.46 13.77
C PRO A 93 10.54 10.46 12.73
N VAL A 94 10.48 11.76 13.05
CA VAL A 94 10.03 12.78 12.08
C VAL A 94 11.18 13.50 11.39
N VAL A 95 12.40 13.32 11.89
CA VAL A 95 13.60 13.98 11.37
C VAL A 95 14.17 13.13 10.24
N PRO A 96 14.37 13.70 9.03
CA PRO A 96 14.87 12.91 7.91
C PRO A 96 16.32 12.48 8.09
N ASP A 97 16.59 11.23 7.76
CA ASP A 97 17.96 10.71 7.69
C ASP A 97 18.64 11.08 6.36
N GLY A 98 17.85 11.39 5.32
CA GLY A 98 18.23 11.73 3.96
C GLY A 98 18.05 10.60 2.96
N HIS A 99 18.24 9.33 3.36
CA HIS A 99 17.96 8.18 2.50
C HIS A 99 16.46 8.02 2.24
N ASP A 100 15.66 8.31 3.26
CA ASP A 100 14.22 8.37 3.23
C ASP A 100 13.64 9.37 2.21
N PHE A 101 14.37 10.44 1.88
CA PHE A 101 14.00 11.42 0.84
C PHE A 101 14.24 10.93 -0.59
N HIS A 102 15.11 9.93 -0.74
CA HIS A 102 15.42 9.31 -2.03
C HIS A 102 14.67 8.00 -2.26
N ALA A 103 13.88 7.54 -1.29
CA ALA A 103 13.09 6.33 -1.42
C ALA A 103 12.00 6.53 -2.49
N GLU A 104 12.11 5.81 -3.59
CA GLU A 104 11.12 5.83 -4.67
C GLU A 104 9.74 5.40 -4.12
N PRO A 105 8.67 6.18 -4.36
CA PRO A 105 7.33 5.77 -3.97
C PRO A 105 6.93 4.52 -4.76
N GLY A 106 6.31 3.56 -4.09
CA GLY A 106 5.63 2.45 -4.76
C GLY A 106 4.41 2.94 -5.53
N SER A 107 3.97 2.18 -6.53
CA SER A 107 2.68 2.43 -7.18
C SER A 107 1.60 1.51 -6.62
N THR A 108 0.49 2.12 -6.20
CA THR A 108 -0.73 1.41 -5.79
C THR A 108 -1.62 1.03 -6.99
N GLN A 109 -1.21 1.38 -8.21
CA GLN A 109 -1.92 1.07 -9.46
C GLN A 109 -1.29 -0.14 -10.18
N ALA A 110 -0.90 -1.19 -9.44
CA ALA A 110 -0.12 -2.30 -9.99
C ALA A 110 -0.78 -2.93 -11.23
N PHE A 111 -2.03 -3.39 -11.09
CA PHE A 111 -2.81 -3.95 -12.20
C PHE A 111 -4.23 -3.33 -12.32
N ILE A 112 -4.43 -2.16 -11.70
CA ILE A 112 -5.59 -1.30 -11.94
C ILE A 112 -5.12 -0.11 -12.77
N GLY A 113 -5.66 0.06 -13.96
CA GLY A 113 -5.25 1.11 -14.90
C GLY A 113 -4.62 0.51 -16.17
N PRO A 114 -3.60 1.14 -16.77
CA PRO A 114 -2.98 0.59 -17.98
C PRO A 114 -2.29 -0.75 -17.70
N ASP A 115 -2.47 -1.70 -18.61
CA ASP A 115 -1.87 -3.03 -18.55
C ASP A 115 -0.35 -2.99 -18.30
N VAL A 116 0.18 -4.09 -17.73
CA VAL A 116 1.62 -4.33 -17.73
C VAL A 116 2.18 -4.34 -19.18
N PRO A 117 3.28 -3.61 -19.48
CA PRO A 117 3.82 -3.52 -20.82
C PRO A 117 3.98 -4.90 -21.46
N GLU A 118 3.48 -5.06 -22.68
CA GLU A 118 3.42 -6.35 -23.40
C GLU A 118 4.78 -7.06 -23.42
N ARG A 119 5.87 -6.31 -23.63
CA ARG A 119 7.24 -6.85 -23.61
C ARG A 119 7.58 -7.50 -22.27
N LEU A 120 7.23 -6.87 -21.15
CA LEU A 120 7.47 -7.41 -19.81
C LEU A 120 6.62 -8.66 -19.58
N THR A 121 5.34 -8.60 -19.97
CA THR A 121 4.40 -9.72 -19.88
C THR A 121 4.90 -10.94 -20.66
N GLU A 122 5.39 -10.77 -21.89
CA GLU A 122 5.94 -11.87 -22.69
C GLU A 122 7.25 -12.42 -22.13
N GLN A 123 8.13 -11.57 -21.58
CA GLN A 123 9.35 -12.03 -20.90
C GLN A 123 9.02 -12.88 -19.66
N LEU A 124 8.06 -12.43 -18.84
CA LEU A 124 7.59 -13.17 -17.67
C LEU A 124 6.87 -14.47 -18.08
N ARG A 125 6.14 -14.47 -19.19
CA ARG A 125 5.52 -15.69 -19.75
C ARG A 125 6.54 -16.73 -20.16
N VAL A 126 7.63 -16.31 -20.81
CA VAL A 126 8.74 -17.20 -21.17
C VAL A 126 9.42 -17.77 -19.91
N LEU A 127 9.67 -16.93 -18.91
CA LEU A 127 10.22 -17.36 -17.63
C LEU A 127 9.29 -18.37 -16.94
N LEU A 128 7.98 -18.08 -16.87
CA LEU A 128 7.01 -18.97 -16.24
C LEU A 128 6.94 -20.34 -16.92
N ARG A 129 6.92 -20.36 -18.26
CA ARG A 129 6.95 -21.63 -19.03
C ARG A 129 8.20 -22.45 -18.75
N ALA A 130 9.35 -21.80 -18.57
CA ALA A 130 10.59 -22.49 -18.21
C ALA A 130 10.53 -23.02 -16.77
N SER A 131 9.96 -22.23 -15.85
CA SER A 131 9.74 -22.58 -14.44
C SER A 131 8.72 -23.70 -14.23
N GLY A 132 7.72 -23.83 -15.11
CA GLY A 132 6.67 -24.86 -15.04
C GLY A 132 7.08 -26.24 -15.57
N ARG A 133 8.27 -26.39 -16.18
CA ARG A 133 8.77 -27.69 -16.65
C ARG A 133 9.11 -28.58 -15.44
N LYS A 134 8.27 -29.59 -15.21
CA LYS A 134 8.38 -30.56 -14.10
C LYS A 134 9.80 -31.13 -13.99
N SER A 135 10.47 -30.83 -12.88
CA SER A 135 11.56 -31.66 -12.36
C SER A 135 11.00 -32.47 -11.21
N GLU A 136 11.31 -33.77 -11.14
CA GLU A 136 10.88 -34.69 -10.06
C GLU A 136 11.33 -34.24 -8.65
N LEU A 137 12.09 -33.15 -8.55
CA LEU A 137 12.69 -32.58 -7.34
C LEU A 137 11.86 -31.44 -6.70
N ASP A 138 10.77 -30.99 -7.34
CA ASP A 138 10.06 -29.73 -6.98
C ASP A 138 8.90 -29.89 -5.94
N TYR A 139 8.68 -31.08 -5.37
CA TYR A 139 7.52 -31.36 -4.49
C TYR A 139 7.81 -31.40 -2.98
N PRO A 140 6.84 -31.05 -2.09
CA PRO A 140 5.59 -30.30 -2.33
C PRO A 140 5.72 -28.80 -2.00
N LEU A 141 4.73 -28.04 -2.46
CA LEU A 141 4.54 -26.62 -2.18
C LEU A 141 4.04 -26.45 -0.73
N THR A 142 4.82 -25.77 0.12
CA THR A 142 4.55 -25.55 1.55
C THR A 142 4.08 -24.13 1.88
N ALA A 143 4.05 -23.26 0.88
CA ALA A 143 3.64 -21.85 0.93
C ALA A 143 2.60 -21.63 -0.19
N PHE A 144 1.75 -20.61 -0.12
CA PHE A 144 0.74 -20.34 -1.17
C PHE A 144 -0.32 -21.45 -1.42
N GLY A 145 -0.60 -22.32 -0.44
CA GLY A 145 -1.56 -23.42 -0.58
C GLY A 145 -3.02 -22.98 -0.86
N ASP A 146 -3.36 -21.74 -0.53
CA ASP A 146 -4.67 -21.15 -0.85
C ASP A 146 -4.78 -20.71 -2.32
N VAL A 147 -3.65 -20.48 -2.99
CA VAL A 147 -3.57 -20.00 -4.38
C VAL A 147 -3.39 -21.17 -5.36
N PHE A 148 -2.52 -22.12 -5.03
CA PHE A 148 -2.09 -23.18 -5.93
C PHE A 148 -2.47 -24.58 -5.43
N GLY A 149 -2.64 -25.51 -6.38
CA GLY A 149 -2.72 -26.94 -6.07
C GLY A 149 -1.38 -27.49 -5.56
N ALA A 150 -1.42 -28.63 -4.86
CA ALA A 150 -0.21 -29.28 -4.35
C ALA A 150 0.72 -29.82 -5.45
N ASP A 151 0.20 -29.93 -6.67
CA ASP A 151 0.89 -30.42 -7.87
C ASP A 151 1.66 -29.32 -8.62
N VAL A 152 1.50 -28.05 -8.21
CA VAL A 152 2.18 -26.89 -8.79
C VAL A 152 3.64 -26.82 -8.34
N PRO A 153 4.62 -26.63 -9.26
CA PRO A 153 6.02 -26.49 -8.91
C PRO A 153 6.31 -25.27 -8.02
N GLY A 154 7.20 -25.42 -7.03
CA GLY A 154 7.62 -24.30 -6.17
C GLY A 154 8.24 -23.13 -6.93
N THR A 155 8.82 -23.38 -8.11
CA THR A 155 9.33 -22.36 -9.03
C THR A 155 8.22 -21.49 -9.61
N VAL A 156 7.05 -22.04 -9.91
CA VAL A 156 5.87 -21.27 -10.35
C VAL A 156 5.37 -20.39 -9.21
N ALA A 157 5.28 -20.94 -8.00
CA ALA A 157 4.92 -20.18 -6.81
C ALA A 157 5.93 -19.06 -6.50
N ALA A 158 7.23 -19.27 -6.75
CA ALA A 158 8.25 -18.25 -6.60
C ALA A 158 8.07 -17.08 -7.59
N VAL A 159 7.72 -17.34 -8.85
CA VAL A 159 7.41 -16.28 -9.83
C VAL A 159 6.17 -15.49 -9.39
N TRP A 160 5.07 -16.19 -9.08
CA TRP A 160 3.83 -15.57 -8.62
C TRP A 160 4.03 -14.73 -7.36
N GLY A 161 4.63 -15.33 -6.33
CA GLY A 161 4.89 -14.67 -5.06
C GLY A 161 5.78 -13.44 -5.22
N THR A 162 6.76 -13.49 -6.13
CA THR A 162 7.63 -12.33 -6.41
C THR A 162 6.83 -11.20 -7.04
N ILE A 163 6.01 -11.48 -8.06
CA ILE A 163 5.15 -10.48 -8.69
C ILE A 163 4.20 -9.86 -7.65
N MET A 164 3.51 -10.69 -6.86
CA MET A 164 2.52 -10.22 -5.89
C MET A 164 3.14 -9.46 -4.71
N TRP A 165 4.30 -9.91 -4.21
CA TRP A 165 5.00 -9.21 -3.13
C TRP A 165 5.53 -7.86 -3.60
N THR A 166 6.05 -7.77 -4.83
CA THR A 166 6.53 -6.50 -5.40
C THR A 166 5.42 -5.51 -5.74
N ALA A 167 4.19 -5.98 -5.94
CA ALA A 167 3.01 -5.13 -6.08
C ALA A 167 2.61 -4.52 -4.73
N TYR A 168 2.47 -3.20 -4.66
CA TYR A 168 2.02 -2.53 -3.43
C TYR A 168 0.52 -2.72 -3.18
N ALA A 169 -0.24 -2.96 -4.25
CA ALA A 169 -1.67 -3.23 -4.24
C ALA A 169 -1.97 -4.20 -5.41
N PRO A 170 -1.80 -5.52 -5.22
CA PRO A 170 -2.09 -6.50 -6.25
C PRO A 170 -3.60 -6.62 -6.46
N ALA A 171 -4.16 -5.68 -7.21
CA ALA A 171 -5.53 -5.73 -7.67
C ALA A 171 -5.50 -5.74 -9.19
N PHE A 172 -6.29 -6.61 -9.83
CA PHE A 172 -6.24 -6.82 -11.27
C PHE A 172 -7.59 -6.60 -11.94
N ASP A 173 -7.53 -5.92 -13.09
CA ASP A 173 -8.56 -5.92 -14.11
C ASP A 173 -8.67 -7.33 -14.72
N GLY A 174 -9.88 -7.84 -14.95
CA GLY A 174 -10.09 -9.14 -15.60
C GLY A 174 -9.37 -9.30 -16.95
N ASN A 175 -8.99 -8.19 -17.59
CA ASN A 175 -8.21 -8.15 -18.83
C ASN A 175 -6.68 -8.15 -18.63
N GLU A 176 -6.17 -8.07 -17.39
CA GLU A 176 -4.73 -7.98 -17.14
C GLU A 176 -4.00 -9.26 -17.58
N ARG A 177 -3.27 -9.13 -18.68
CA ARG A 177 -2.59 -10.23 -19.38
C ARG A 177 -1.56 -10.94 -18.50
N LEU A 178 -0.87 -10.22 -17.61
CA LEU A 178 0.17 -10.82 -16.76
C LEU A 178 -0.40 -11.77 -15.69
N ILE A 179 -1.62 -11.54 -15.22
CA ILE A 179 -2.22 -12.45 -14.23
C ILE A 179 -2.82 -13.68 -14.93
N THR A 180 -3.44 -13.49 -16.10
CA THR A 180 -4.07 -14.57 -16.87
C THR A 180 -3.10 -15.68 -17.26
N VAL A 181 -1.81 -15.39 -17.45
CA VAL A 181 -0.78 -16.40 -17.79
C VAL A 181 -0.60 -17.46 -16.68
N PHE A 182 -1.02 -17.19 -15.44
CA PHE A 182 -1.00 -18.17 -14.36
C PHE A 182 -2.23 -19.08 -14.32
N GLY A 183 -3.23 -18.85 -15.16
CA GLY A 183 -4.54 -19.52 -15.10
C GLY A 183 -4.51 -21.05 -15.05
N GLU A 184 -3.52 -21.68 -15.69
CA GLU A 184 -3.37 -23.14 -15.68
C GLU A 184 -2.87 -23.72 -14.34
N TYR A 185 -2.26 -22.89 -13.49
CA TYR A 185 -1.71 -23.30 -12.20
C TYR A 185 -2.64 -23.00 -11.03
N LEU A 186 -3.52 -22.00 -11.17
CA LEU A 186 -4.35 -21.54 -10.09
C LEU A 186 -5.35 -22.60 -9.65
N ARG A 187 -5.48 -22.78 -8.33
CA ARG A 187 -6.40 -23.74 -7.72
C ARG A 187 -7.87 -23.39 -7.99
N ARG A 188 -8.16 -22.10 -8.12
CA ARG A 188 -9.45 -21.55 -8.50
C ARG A 188 -9.24 -20.75 -9.78
N SER A 189 -10.12 -20.97 -10.77
CA SER A 189 -10.11 -20.15 -11.98
C SER A 189 -10.25 -18.68 -11.59
N LEU A 190 -9.56 -17.80 -12.33
CA LEU A 190 -9.82 -16.37 -12.29
C LEU A 190 -11.29 -16.17 -12.68
N PRO A 191 -12.14 -15.63 -11.81
CA PRO A 191 -13.55 -15.44 -12.17
C PRO A 191 -13.65 -14.36 -13.25
N GLY A 192 -14.56 -14.56 -14.20
CA GLY A 192 -14.68 -13.86 -15.49
C GLY A 192 -14.95 -12.35 -15.41
N ASP A 193 -16.02 -11.87 -16.05
CA ASP A 193 -16.30 -10.46 -16.43
C ASP A 193 -16.36 -9.38 -15.29
N ASP A 194 -15.92 -9.69 -14.07
CA ASP A 194 -15.78 -8.73 -12.97
C ASP A 194 -14.58 -7.77 -13.24
N TRP A 195 -14.81 -6.44 -13.19
CA TRP A 195 -13.82 -5.43 -13.58
C TRP A 195 -12.59 -5.31 -12.66
N VAL A 196 -12.70 -5.66 -11.38
CA VAL A 196 -11.56 -5.61 -10.45
C VAL A 196 -11.64 -6.77 -9.46
N ARG A 197 -10.52 -7.48 -9.29
CA ARG A 197 -10.32 -8.42 -8.20
C ARG A 197 -9.13 -8.07 -7.33
N TRP A 198 -9.33 -8.32 -6.04
CA TRP A 198 -8.39 -8.03 -4.98
C TRP A 198 -7.61 -9.32 -4.68
N LEU A 199 -6.32 -9.37 -5.03
CA LEU A 199 -5.46 -10.51 -4.72
C LEU A 199 -4.70 -10.26 -3.43
N PRO A 200 -4.53 -11.27 -2.56
CA PRO A 200 -3.73 -11.09 -1.37
C PRO A 200 -2.29 -10.74 -1.75
N ALA A 201 -1.71 -9.75 -1.06
CA ALA A 201 -0.29 -9.49 -1.12
C ALA A 201 0.43 -10.46 -0.15
N PRO A 202 1.16 -11.47 -0.63
CA PRO A 202 1.84 -12.41 0.25
C PRO A 202 2.93 -11.68 1.04
N PRO A 203 3.17 -12.01 2.31
CA PRO A 203 4.32 -11.48 3.04
C PRO A 203 5.62 -12.08 2.51
N LEU A 204 6.74 -11.39 2.76
CA LEU A 204 8.08 -11.89 2.43
C LEU A 204 8.33 -13.28 3.02
N LEU A 205 7.71 -13.58 4.16
CA LEU A 205 7.80 -14.88 4.81
C LEU A 205 7.38 -16.05 3.88
N GLU A 206 6.33 -15.90 3.07
CA GLU A 206 5.90 -16.97 2.15
C GLU A 206 6.98 -17.28 1.09
N LEU A 207 7.64 -16.25 0.56
CA LEU A 207 8.77 -16.41 -0.37
C LEU A 207 9.96 -17.08 0.31
N VAL A 208 10.31 -16.61 1.51
CA VAL A 208 11.42 -17.14 2.29
C VAL A 208 11.19 -18.60 2.68
N THR A 209 9.94 -18.97 3.02
CA THR A 209 9.56 -20.35 3.33
C THR A 209 9.86 -21.30 2.18
N LEU A 210 9.61 -20.90 0.92
CA LEU A 210 9.97 -21.73 -0.25
C LEU A 210 11.45 -22.11 -0.24
N VAL A 211 12.33 -21.17 0.10
CA VAL A 211 13.79 -21.38 0.15
C VAL A 211 14.20 -22.15 1.41
N ALA A 212 13.75 -21.70 2.58
CA ALA A 212 14.13 -22.25 3.89
C ALA A 212 13.77 -23.74 4.01
N GLU A 213 12.60 -24.15 3.53
CA GLU A 213 12.18 -25.55 3.55
C GLU A 213 13.10 -26.45 2.73
N ARG A 214 13.62 -25.97 1.60
CA ARG A 214 14.58 -26.71 0.78
C ARG A 214 15.94 -26.79 1.45
N MET A 215 16.37 -25.71 2.10
CA MET A 215 17.60 -25.71 2.88
C MET A 215 17.56 -26.72 4.03
N ARG A 216 16.47 -26.70 4.82
CA ARG A 216 16.29 -27.64 5.94
C ARG A 216 16.23 -29.09 5.50
N ALA A 217 15.73 -29.35 4.30
CA ALA A 217 15.72 -30.68 3.69
C ALA A 217 17.09 -31.11 3.11
N GLY A 218 18.16 -30.32 3.29
CA GLY A 218 19.48 -30.57 2.70
C GLY A 218 19.53 -30.38 1.17
N ARG A 219 18.50 -29.77 0.58
CA ARG A 219 18.33 -29.56 -0.86
C ARG A 219 18.83 -28.18 -1.27
N THR A 220 20.12 -27.94 -1.06
CA THR A 220 20.76 -26.63 -1.27
C THR A 220 20.65 -26.14 -2.71
N ARG A 221 20.78 -27.04 -3.69
CA ARG A 221 20.71 -26.66 -5.11
C ARG A 221 19.31 -26.17 -5.50
N GLU A 222 18.29 -26.81 -4.96
CA GLU A 222 16.88 -26.47 -5.17
C GLU A 222 16.54 -25.15 -4.47
N ALA A 223 17.05 -24.92 -3.27
CA ALA A 223 16.93 -23.64 -2.56
C ALA A 223 17.53 -22.48 -3.38
N LEU A 224 18.76 -22.65 -3.88
CA LEU A 224 19.42 -21.67 -4.73
C LEU A 224 18.69 -21.46 -6.06
N ARG A 225 18.08 -22.50 -6.63
CA ARG A 225 17.27 -22.40 -7.85
C ARG A 225 16.01 -21.57 -7.62
N LEU A 226 15.30 -21.76 -6.50
CA LEU A 226 14.13 -20.95 -6.14
C LEU A 226 14.52 -19.48 -5.97
N ALA A 227 15.62 -19.24 -5.26
CA ALA A 227 16.17 -17.90 -5.09
C ALA A 227 16.58 -17.25 -6.42
N ALA A 228 17.20 -18.01 -7.32
CA ALA A 228 17.54 -17.54 -8.66
C ALA A 228 16.28 -17.18 -9.46
N VAL A 229 15.23 -17.99 -9.39
CA VAL A 229 13.94 -17.67 -10.05
C VAL A 229 13.32 -16.39 -9.48
N MET A 230 13.38 -16.18 -8.16
CA MET A 230 12.92 -14.92 -7.53
C MET A 230 13.75 -13.74 -8.04
N ALA A 231 15.08 -13.88 -8.12
CA ALA A 231 15.96 -12.85 -8.63
C ALA A 231 15.71 -12.54 -10.12
N ASP A 232 15.59 -13.56 -10.97
CA ASP A 232 15.28 -13.39 -12.39
C ASP A 232 13.93 -12.69 -12.60
N THR A 233 12.92 -13.07 -11.81
CA THR A 233 11.60 -12.42 -11.84
C THR A 233 11.70 -10.96 -11.42
N ALA A 234 12.38 -10.67 -10.30
CA ALA A 234 12.58 -9.30 -9.83
C ALA A 234 13.38 -8.45 -10.83
N GLN A 235 14.38 -9.03 -11.49
CA GLN A 235 15.18 -8.36 -12.52
C GLN A 235 14.34 -7.94 -13.72
N LEU A 236 13.36 -8.75 -14.13
CA LEU A 236 12.38 -8.37 -15.15
C LEU A 236 11.47 -7.25 -14.65
N LEU A 237 10.97 -7.36 -13.41
CA LEU A 237 10.06 -6.38 -12.82
C LEU A 237 10.68 -4.98 -12.63
N LEU A 238 12.01 -4.86 -12.56
CA LEU A 238 12.70 -3.56 -12.57
C LEU A 238 12.38 -2.69 -13.80
N LEU A 239 11.99 -3.31 -14.91
CA LEU A 239 11.64 -2.62 -16.16
C LEU A 239 10.37 -1.76 -16.04
N ASP A 240 9.54 -2.00 -15.03
CA ASP A 240 8.31 -1.26 -14.78
C ASP A 240 8.37 -0.55 -13.42
N THR A 241 8.07 0.74 -13.41
CA THR A 241 8.16 1.61 -12.22
C THR A 241 7.24 1.15 -11.09
N ARG A 242 6.16 0.43 -11.39
CA ARG A 242 5.19 -0.03 -10.38
C ARG A 242 5.78 -1.02 -9.40
N PHE A 243 6.66 -1.90 -9.89
CA PHE A 243 7.26 -2.98 -9.10
C PHE A 243 8.69 -2.65 -8.65
N ARG A 244 9.35 -1.70 -9.32
CA ARG A 244 10.78 -1.42 -9.20
C ARG A 244 11.30 -1.29 -7.76
N PRO A 245 10.68 -0.53 -6.84
CA PRO A 245 11.28 -0.33 -5.51
C PRO A 245 11.38 -1.63 -4.71
N ARG A 246 10.31 -2.45 -4.71
CA ARG A 246 10.32 -3.76 -4.05
C ARG A 246 11.14 -4.78 -4.83
N ALA A 247 11.10 -4.77 -6.17
CA ALA A 247 11.94 -5.65 -6.98
C ALA A 247 13.44 -5.44 -6.69
N LEU A 248 13.88 -4.17 -6.57
CA LEU A 248 15.24 -3.82 -6.17
C LEU A 248 15.56 -4.29 -4.74
N ALA A 249 14.60 -4.17 -3.81
CA ALA A 249 14.77 -4.69 -2.46
C ALA A 249 14.98 -6.21 -2.47
N LEU A 250 14.12 -6.97 -3.16
CA LEU A 250 14.24 -8.42 -3.26
C LEU A 250 15.58 -8.87 -3.86
N LEU A 251 16.01 -8.22 -4.95
CA LEU A 251 17.32 -8.48 -5.54
C LEU A 251 18.44 -8.26 -4.53
N THR A 252 18.38 -7.17 -3.77
CA THR A 252 19.40 -6.86 -2.76
C THR A 252 19.42 -7.88 -1.62
N MET A 253 18.25 -8.41 -1.23
CA MET A 253 18.14 -9.46 -0.21
C MET A 253 18.71 -10.81 -0.67
N VAL A 254 18.44 -11.18 -1.92
CA VAL A 254 18.70 -12.53 -2.45
C VAL A 254 20.09 -12.67 -3.07
N GLU A 255 20.60 -11.62 -3.72
CA GLU A 255 21.86 -11.68 -4.47
C GLU A 255 23.09 -12.16 -3.66
N PRO A 256 23.29 -11.75 -2.38
CA PRO A 256 24.43 -12.26 -1.59
C PRO A 256 24.46 -13.78 -1.46
N MET A 257 23.28 -14.40 -1.32
CA MET A 257 23.13 -15.85 -1.22
C MET A 257 23.45 -16.57 -2.52
N LEU A 258 23.13 -15.95 -3.66
CA LEU A 258 23.46 -16.49 -4.99
C LEU A 258 24.96 -16.40 -5.29
N ARG A 259 25.64 -15.34 -4.81
CA ARG A 259 27.08 -15.12 -5.02
C ARG A 259 27.96 -15.95 -4.09
N ARG A 260 27.53 -16.14 -2.84
CA ARG A 260 28.22 -16.94 -1.83
C ARG A 260 27.25 -17.97 -1.27
N PRO A 261 27.23 -19.19 -1.83
CA PRO A 261 26.34 -20.27 -1.41
C PRO A 261 26.61 -20.83 0.00
N GLU A 262 27.44 -20.16 0.81
CA GLU A 262 27.67 -20.45 2.22
C GLU A 262 26.41 -20.07 2.99
N LEU A 263 25.43 -20.93 2.86
CA LEU A 263 24.16 -20.83 3.52
C LEU A 263 24.34 -21.29 4.96
N THR A 264 24.35 -20.36 5.90
CA THR A 264 24.07 -20.70 7.31
C THR A 264 22.70 -21.34 7.33
N ASP A 265 22.61 -22.58 7.82
CA ASP A 265 21.34 -23.29 7.98
C ASP A 265 20.44 -22.45 8.92
N PRO A 266 19.36 -21.82 8.42
CA PRO A 266 18.50 -21.05 9.27
C PRO A 266 17.66 -22.04 10.09
N ASP A 267 17.71 -21.91 11.41
CA ASP A 267 16.91 -22.76 12.31
C ASP A 267 15.40 -22.71 11.97
N ASP A 268 14.91 -21.59 11.39
CA ASP A 268 13.51 -21.35 10.98
C ASP A 268 13.43 -20.33 9.80
N PRO A 269 12.49 -20.47 8.83
CA PRO A 269 12.08 -19.42 7.89
C PRO A 269 12.03 -17.99 8.43
N ALA A 270 11.59 -17.78 9.68
CA ALA A 270 11.57 -16.46 10.30
C ALA A 270 12.99 -15.86 10.46
N ALA A 271 13.99 -16.68 10.79
CA ALA A 271 15.37 -16.25 10.89
C ALA A 271 15.95 -15.90 9.51
N LEU A 272 15.65 -16.70 8.48
CA LEU A 272 16.06 -16.39 7.11
C LEU A 272 15.43 -15.08 6.61
N ARG A 273 14.17 -14.80 6.97
CA ARG A 273 13.50 -13.52 6.66
C ARG A 273 14.23 -12.36 7.32
N GLY A 274 14.61 -12.47 8.59
CA GLY A 274 15.42 -11.47 9.30
C GLY A 274 16.74 -11.18 8.57
N LEU A 275 17.48 -12.24 8.23
CA LEU A 275 18.74 -12.13 7.48
C LEU A 275 18.57 -11.48 6.11
N TRP A 276 17.44 -11.72 5.43
CA TRP A 276 17.14 -11.07 4.15
C TRP A 276 16.89 -9.57 4.37
N LEU A 277 16.04 -9.20 5.32
CA LEU A 277 15.70 -7.80 5.61
C LEU A 277 16.93 -6.99 6.04
N GLU A 278 17.84 -7.56 6.82
CA GLU A 278 19.09 -6.92 7.25
C GLU A 278 20.03 -6.55 6.10
N ARG A 279 19.92 -7.22 4.94
CA ARG A 279 20.74 -6.93 3.76
C ARG A 279 20.28 -5.69 3.00
N CYS A 280 19.05 -5.21 3.25
CA CYS A 280 18.50 -4.10 2.47
C CYS A 280 19.11 -2.75 2.90
N PRO A 281 19.60 -1.94 1.94
CA PRO A 281 20.13 -0.62 2.23
C PRO A 281 19.02 0.33 2.69
N ALA A 282 19.37 1.29 3.55
CA ALA A 282 18.44 2.25 4.14
C ALA A 282 17.59 3.02 3.10
N ARG A 283 18.12 3.28 1.91
CA ARG A 283 17.38 3.94 0.81
C ARG A 283 16.12 3.19 0.33
N LEU A 284 15.98 1.90 0.66
CA LEU A 284 14.81 1.08 0.33
C LEU A 284 13.84 0.96 1.50
N CYS A 285 14.04 1.72 2.59
CA CYS A 285 13.23 1.64 3.81
C CYS A 285 11.72 1.68 3.54
N ARG A 286 11.28 2.60 2.67
CA ARG A 286 9.85 2.76 2.32
C ARG A 286 9.27 1.52 1.65
N ALA A 287 10.04 0.81 0.83
CA ALA A 287 9.59 -0.40 0.15
C ALA A 287 9.32 -1.57 1.12
N LEU A 288 9.99 -1.55 2.28
CA LEU A 288 9.97 -2.60 3.29
C LEU A 288 9.12 -2.27 4.51
N LEU A 289 8.42 -1.13 4.55
CA LEU A 289 7.54 -0.78 5.68
C LEU A 289 6.52 -1.89 5.98
N VAL A 290 5.95 -2.52 4.95
CA VAL A 290 5.00 -3.65 5.11
C VAL A 290 5.59 -4.84 5.90
N GLU A 291 6.91 -4.99 5.89
CA GLU A 291 7.62 -6.05 6.59
C GLU A 291 8.16 -5.63 7.95
N ASN A 292 8.69 -4.41 8.04
CA ASN A 292 9.44 -3.91 9.19
C ASN A 292 8.57 -3.12 10.18
N ASP A 293 7.58 -2.37 9.68
CA ASP A 293 6.73 -1.50 10.47
C ASP A 293 5.32 -1.41 9.83
N PRO A 294 4.44 -2.38 10.11
CA PRO A 294 3.09 -2.41 9.57
C PRO A 294 2.24 -1.18 9.95
N GLU A 295 2.50 -0.55 11.10
CA GLU A 295 1.77 0.63 11.55
C GLU A 295 2.17 1.87 10.75
N ALA A 296 3.47 2.06 10.53
CA ALA A 296 3.94 3.09 9.60
C ALA A 296 3.47 2.80 8.17
N HIS A 297 3.48 1.54 7.73
CA HIS A 297 2.97 1.17 6.41
C HIS A 297 1.51 1.60 6.22
N PHE A 298 0.65 1.30 7.20
CA PHE A 298 -0.76 1.73 7.19
C PHE A 298 -0.90 3.26 7.16
N SER A 299 -0.11 3.97 7.97
CA SER A 299 -0.13 5.45 8.00
C SER A 299 0.28 6.04 6.64
N HIS A 300 1.24 5.41 5.95
CA HIS A 300 1.68 5.81 4.61
C HIS A 300 0.62 5.55 3.54
N THR A 301 -0.04 4.39 3.56
CA THR A 301 -1.09 4.07 2.58
C THR A 301 -2.35 4.92 2.80
N LEU A 302 -2.66 5.26 4.05
CA LEU A 302 -3.72 6.22 4.38
C LEU A 302 -3.41 7.62 3.86
N TYR A 303 -2.16 8.09 4.01
CA TYR A 303 -1.72 9.33 3.40
C TYR A 303 -1.89 9.31 1.87
N ASP A 304 -1.52 8.19 1.21
CA ASP A 304 -1.69 8.02 -0.25
C ASP A 304 -3.18 8.06 -0.66
N LEU A 305 -4.08 7.48 0.14
CA LEU A 305 -5.52 7.54 -0.11
C LEU A 305 -6.06 8.97 -0.02
N VAL A 306 -5.68 9.72 1.01
CA VAL A 306 -6.10 11.12 1.17
C VAL A 306 -5.56 11.99 0.02
N GLU A 307 -4.33 11.73 -0.46
CA GLU A 307 -3.79 12.39 -1.65
C GLU A 307 -4.56 12.03 -2.93
N ALA A 308 -4.93 10.76 -3.12
CA ALA A 308 -5.71 10.31 -4.27
C ALA A 308 -7.11 10.97 -4.30
N LEU A 309 -7.67 11.27 -3.11
CA LEU A 309 -8.96 11.93 -2.94
C LEU A 309 -8.89 13.46 -3.01
N ALA A 310 -7.74 14.04 -3.34
CA ALA A 310 -7.54 15.49 -3.29
C ALA A 310 -8.34 16.29 -4.34
N PHE A 311 -9.05 15.62 -5.25
CA PHE A 311 -10.05 16.24 -6.13
C PHE A 311 -11.36 16.59 -5.39
N LEU A 312 -11.62 15.96 -4.24
CA LEU A 312 -12.79 16.27 -3.42
C LEU A 312 -12.59 17.61 -2.68
N PRO A 313 -13.69 18.35 -2.40
CA PRO A 313 -13.64 19.51 -1.53
C PRO A 313 -13.15 19.17 -0.10
N ASP A 314 -13.53 17.99 0.39
CA ASP A 314 -13.03 17.44 1.66
C ASP A 314 -12.50 16.01 1.45
N PRO A 315 -11.19 15.87 1.16
CA PRO A 315 -10.56 14.56 0.98
C PRO A 315 -10.58 13.68 2.24
N ARG A 316 -10.62 14.30 3.43
CA ARG A 316 -10.59 13.56 4.71
C ARG A 316 -11.93 12.93 5.00
N ALA A 317 -13.04 13.62 4.70
CA ALA A 317 -14.37 13.03 4.75
C ALA A 317 -14.49 11.84 3.77
N GLY A 318 -13.93 11.95 2.56
CA GLY A 318 -13.87 10.83 1.62
C GLY A 318 -13.06 9.65 2.15
N ALA A 319 -11.88 9.90 2.72
CA ALA A 319 -11.06 8.85 3.32
C ALA A 319 -11.76 8.20 4.53
N ALA A 320 -12.45 8.99 5.36
CA ALA A 320 -13.25 8.49 6.47
C ALA A 320 -14.34 7.51 6.02
N ALA A 321 -14.96 7.73 4.86
CA ALA A 321 -15.94 6.80 4.29
C ALA A 321 -15.31 5.44 3.94
N PHE A 322 -14.11 5.41 3.33
CA PHE A 322 -13.39 4.16 3.10
C PHE A 322 -12.91 3.49 4.39
N LEU A 323 -12.53 4.27 5.39
CA LEU A 323 -12.14 3.76 6.71
C LEU A 323 -13.33 3.14 7.46
N ALA A 324 -14.54 3.67 7.24
CA ALA A 324 -15.76 3.17 7.85
C ALA A 324 -16.11 1.73 7.44
N ASP A 325 -15.61 1.29 6.28
CA ASP A 325 -15.76 -0.09 5.80
C ASP A 325 -14.85 -1.09 6.54
N LEU A 326 -13.82 -0.62 7.24
CA LEU A 326 -12.88 -1.50 7.94
C LEU A 326 -13.50 -2.10 9.20
N SER A 327 -13.17 -3.36 9.46
CA SER A 327 -13.45 -3.98 10.75
C SER A 327 -12.40 -3.54 11.77
N ASP A 328 -12.83 -2.75 12.77
CA ASP A 328 -12.00 -2.27 13.89
C ASP A 328 -12.55 -2.75 15.24
N SER A 329 -12.68 -4.06 15.41
CA SER A 329 -13.19 -4.68 16.65
C SER A 329 -12.33 -4.36 17.87
N ALA A 330 -11.05 -4.06 17.67
CA ALA A 330 -10.09 -3.71 18.73
C ALA A 330 -10.03 -2.21 19.04
N GLY A 331 -10.76 -1.36 18.30
CA GLY A 331 -10.78 0.10 18.51
C GLY A 331 -9.42 0.77 18.30
N ARG A 332 -8.56 0.21 17.45
CA ARG A 332 -7.20 0.72 17.20
C ARG A 332 -7.19 1.90 16.25
N LEU A 333 -8.18 2.00 15.38
CA LEU A 333 -8.14 2.92 14.25
C LEU A 333 -8.03 4.39 14.69
N PRO A 334 -8.84 4.91 15.64
CA PRO A 334 -8.78 6.33 16.01
C PRO A 334 -7.40 6.81 16.47
N GLY A 335 -6.60 5.95 17.12
CA GLY A 335 -5.25 6.29 17.61
C GLY A 335 -4.19 6.42 16.52
N LEU A 336 -4.52 6.05 15.28
CA LEU A 336 -3.66 6.14 14.10
C LEU A 336 -4.03 7.31 13.17
N LEU A 337 -5.22 7.89 13.35
CA LEU A 337 -5.71 8.98 12.51
C LEU A 337 -5.27 10.33 13.06
N ASP A 338 -4.90 11.26 12.19
CA ASP A 338 -4.76 12.67 12.58
C ASP A 338 -6.10 13.23 13.09
N HIS A 339 -6.06 14.28 13.90
CA HIS A 339 -7.24 14.79 14.59
C HIS A 339 -8.38 15.21 13.64
N ARG A 340 -8.09 15.66 12.41
CA ARG A 340 -9.11 16.06 11.43
C ARG A 340 -9.80 14.84 10.83
N LEU A 341 -9.01 13.86 10.41
CA LEU A 341 -9.54 12.60 9.88
C LEU A 341 -10.28 11.80 10.96
N ARG A 342 -9.77 11.80 12.20
CA ARG A 342 -10.43 11.22 13.37
C ARG A 342 -11.81 11.82 13.59
N ALA A 343 -11.93 13.15 13.51
CA ALA A 343 -13.22 13.84 13.66
C ALA A 343 -14.24 13.40 12.59
N ALA A 344 -13.83 13.35 11.31
CA ALA A 344 -14.68 12.88 10.22
C ALA A 344 -15.11 11.41 10.39
N TYR A 345 -14.20 10.54 10.81
CA TYR A 345 -14.51 9.14 11.12
C TYR A 345 -15.49 9.00 12.30
N GLU A 346 -15.30 9.80 13.36
CA GLU A 346 -16.20 9.79 14.52
C GLU A 346 -17.62 10.29 14.20
N GLU A 347 -17.78 11.18 13.22
CA GLU A 347 -19.09 11.60 12.72
C GLU A 347 -19.83 10.43 12.08
N LEU A 348 -19.17 9.68 11.19
CA LEU A 348 -19.73 8.47 10.59
C LEU A 348 -20.05 7.41 11.66
N ARG A 349 -19.15 7.24 12.64
CA ARG A 349 -19.35 6.31 13.76
C ARG A 349 -20.57 6.68 14.59
N ARG A 350 -20.75 7.97 14.91
CA ARG A 350 -21.92 8.50 15.64
C ARG A 350 -23.21 8.34 14.85
N ALA A 351 -23.14 8.39 13.52
CA ALA A 351 -24.27 8.12 12.63
C ALA A 351 -24.59 6.63 12.46
N GLY A 352 -23.77 5.71 13.01
CA GLY A 352 -23.94 4.27 12.84
C GLY A 352 -23.53 3.74 11.47
N LEU A 353 -22.68 4.48 10.74
CA LEU A 353 -22.23 4.16 9.39
C LEU A 353 -20.85 3.49 9.36
N THR A 354 -20.32 3.04 10.49
CA THR A 354 -19.00 2.38 10.61
C THR A 354 -19.13 0.90 10.95
N GLY A 355 -18.21 0.10 10.44
CA GLY A 355 -18.15 -1.35 10.62
C GLY A 355 -18.91 -2.09 9.54
N ALA A 356 -18.45 -3.31 9.22
CA ALA A 356 -19.11 -4.22 8.28
C ALA A 356 -20.61 -4.41 8.56
N SER A 357 -21.08 -4.13 9.79
CA SER A 357 -22.49 -4.12 10.19
C SER A 357 -23.40 -3.16 9.40
N ALA A 358 -22.88 -2.13 8.74
CA ALA A 358 -23.71 -1.24 7.91
C ALA A 358 -24.09 -1.89 6.55
N ALA A 359 -23.33 -2.88 6.07
CA ALA A 359 -23.62 -3.66 4.86
C ALA A 359 -24.01 -5.12 5.17
N GLU A 360 -23.68 -5.63 6.36
CA GLU A 360 -24.12 -6.92 6.90
C GLU A 360 -25.45 -6.79 7.68
N SER A 361 -26.42 -6.02 7.18
CA SER A 361 -27.82 -6.37 7.45
C SER A 361 -28.22 -7.54 6.54
N THR A 362 -27.55 -8.68 6.69
CA THR A 362 -28.08 -9.95 6.20
C THR A 362 -29.18 -10.39 7.18
N GLU A 363 -30.34 -9.73 7.12
CA GLU A 363 -31.55 -10.50 7.39
C GLU A 363 -31.77 -11.43 6.18
N PRO A 364 -32.15 -12.70 6.38
CA PRO A 364 -32.42 -13.60 5.28
C PRO A 364 -33.51 -13.01 4.38
N ASP A 365 -33.35 -13.18 3.06
CA ASP A 365 -34.33 -12.72 2.07
C ASP A 365 -35.77 -13.08 2.50
N GLY A 366 -36.61 -12.06 2.69
CA GLY A 366 -38.07 -12.24 2.81
C GLY A 366 -38.79 -11.65 4.03
N PHE A 367 -38.15 -10.89 4.93
CA PHE A 367 -38.87 -10.24 6.03
C PHE A 367 -38.95 -8.70 5.92
N PRO A 368 -40.16 -8.10 6.02
CA PRO A 368 -40.30 -6.65 5.96
C PRO A 368 -39.83 -6.00 7.26
N VAL A 369 -38.93 -5.02 7.14
CA VAL A 369 -38.37 -4.23 8.24
C VAL A 369 -39.51 -3.57 9.04
N ARG A 370 -39.68 -3.97 10.30
CA ARG A 370 -40.53 -3.23 11.24
C ARG A 370 -39.77 -2.00 11.72
N ALA A 371 -40.24 -0.83 11.29
CA ALA A 371 -39.81 0.45 11.84
C ALA A 371 -39.97 0.45 13.37
N ARG A 372 -38.88 0.71 14.10
CA ARG A 372 -38.90 0.89 15.55
C ARG A 372 -39.75 2.13 15.87
N PRO A 373 -40.65 2.08 16.86
CA PRO A 373 -41.46 3.24 17.22
C PRO A 373 -40.59 4.24 18.01
N GLY A 374 -40.33 5.40 17.40
CA GLY A 374 -39.45 6.44 17.92
C GLY A 374 -38.58 7.00 16.79
N GLY A 375 -39.20 7.77 15.89
CA GLY A 375 -38.62 8.22 14.64
C GLY A 375 -37.35 9.04 14.83
N LEU A 376 -36.21 8.40 14.58
CA LEU A 376 -35.01 9.09 14.10
C LEU A 376 -35.21 9.24 12.59
N SER A 377 -35.11 10.49 12.12
CA SER A 377 -35.19 10.84 10.71
C SER A 377 -34.34 9.86 9.87
N THR A 378 -34.97 9.13 8.96
CA THR A 378 -34.34 8.31 7.91
C THR A 378 -33.75 9.18 6.81
N ALA A 379 -33.33 10.41 7.12
CA ALA A 379 -32.39 11.12 6.29
C ALA A 379 -31.08 10.36 6.43
N LEU A 380 -30.85 9.41 5.50
CA LEU A 380 -29.52 8.94 5.17
C LEU A 380 -28.66 10.19 5.06
N VAL A 381 -27.78 10.41 6.04
CA VAL A 381 -26.67 11.34 5.85
C VAL A 381 -26.03 10.88 4.56
N PRO A 382 -25.95 11.72 3.52
CA PRO A 382 -25.44 11.26 2.23
C PRO A 382 -24.06 10.70 2.52
N VAL A 383 -23.90 9.39 2.36
CA VAL A 383 -22.59 8.75 2.28
C VAL A 383 -21.89 9.56 1.21
N LEU A 384 -20.83 10.30 1.59
CA LEU A 384 -20.18 11.24 0.70
C LEU A 384 -19.88 10.50 -0.61
N GLU A 385 -20.55 10.89 -1.68
CA GLU A 385 -20.41 10.20 -2.94
C GLU A 385 -19.03 10.51 -3.51
N VAL A 386 -18.14 9.52 -3.45
CA VAL A 386 -16.82 9.62 -4.06
C VAL A 386 -16.98 9.43 -5.56
N ALA A 387 -16.97 10.54 -6.29
CA ALA A 387 -17.10 10.59 -7.74
C ALA A 387 -15.79 11.10 -8.38
N PRO A 388 -14.84 10.22 -8.73
CA PRO A 388 -13.62 10.63 -9.40
C PRO A 388 -13.92 11.29 -10.76
N PRO A 389 -13.18 12.34 -11.15
CA PRO A 389 -13.45 13.11 -12.37
C PRO A 389 -13.11 12.36 -13.67
N ASP A 390 -12.23 11.35 -13.59
CA ASP A 390 -11.77 10.55 -14.73
C ASP A 390 -11.35 9.14 -14.29
N ARG A 391 -11.13 8.26 -15.27
CA ARG A 391 -10.71 6.87 -15.05
C ARG A 391 -9.38 6.75 -14.32
N TRP A 392 -8.46 7.69 -14.53
CA TRP A 392 -7.14 7.67 -13.89
C TRP A 392 -7.24 7.93 -12.40
N SER A 393 -8.03 8.94 -12.02
CA SER A 393 -8.36 9.30 -10.65
C SER A 393 -9.13 8.18 -9.97
N ALA A 394 -10.05 7.53 -10.68
CA ALA A 394 -10.76 6.37 -10.15
C ALA A 394 -9.80 5.18 -9.88
N ALA A 395 -8.90 4.87 -10.82
CA ALA A 395 -7.87 3.86 -10.62
C ALA A 395 -6.93 4.20 -9.45
N ALA A 396 -6.55 5.46 -9.29
CA ALA A 396 -5.72 5.93 -8.18
C ALA A 396 -6.41 5.75 -6.82
N VAL A 397 -7.69 6.14 -6.71
CA VAL A 397 -8.49 5.96 -5.49
C VAL A 397 -8.67 4.48 -5.18
N LEU A 398 -9.03 3.66 -6.17
CA LEU A 398 -9.21 2.21 -5.97
C LEU A 398 -7.91 1.54 -5.50
N GLY A 399 -6.79 1.83 -6.16
CA GLY A 399 -5.48 1.30 -5.78
C GLY A 399 -5.05 1.73 -4.38
N ALA A 400 -5.21 3.02 -4.05
CA ALA A 400 -4.84 3.55 -2.73
C ALA A 400 -5.75 3.02 -1.61
N ALA A 401 -7.06 2.96 -1.83
CA ALA A 401 -8.02 2.39 -0.88
C ALA A 401 -7.71 0.92 -0.62
N TYR A 402 -7.29 0.19 -1.65
CA TYR A 402 -6.94 -1.22 -1.49
C TYR A 402 -5.61 -1.45 -0.78
N ALA A 403 -4.57 -0.70 -1.12
CA ALA A 403 -3.32 -0.68 -0.36
C ALA A 403 -3.59 -0.38 1.13
N MET A 404 -4.48 0.55 1.43
CA MET A 404 -4.90 0.85 2.79
C MET A 404 -5.60 -0.34 3.47
N GLY A 405 -6.54 -1.00 2.77
CA GLY A 405 -7.20 -2.21 3.28
C GLY A 405 -6.22 -3.36 3.56
N LEU A 406 -5.30 -3.64 2.65
CA LEU A 406 -4.26 -4.66 2.83
C LEU A 406 -3.30 -4.32 3.98
N ALA A 407 -2.94 -3.04 4.13
CA ALA A 407 -2.13 -2.59 5.25
C ALA A 407 -2.87 -2.78 6.59
N TRP A 408 -4.19 -2.54 6.62
CA TRP A 408 -5.02 -2.79 7.79
C TRP A 408 -5.09 -4.29 8.14
N GLU A 409 -5.28 -5.15 7.14
CA GLU A 409 -5.23 -6.60 7.31
C GLU A 409 -3.89 -7.04 7.88
N ARG A 410 -2.78 -6.51 7.35
CA ARG A 410 -1.43 -6.83 7.85
C ARG A 410 -1.22 -6.38 9.29
N LEU A 411 -1.79 -5.25 9.69
CA LEU A 411 -1.65 -4.66 11.03
C LEU A 411 -2.52 -5.35 12.08
N THR A 412 -3.69 -5.88 11.70
CA THR A 412 -4.73 -6.33 12.63
C THR A 412 -5.13 -7.79 12.48
N GLY A 413 -4.85 -8.41 11.33
CA GLY A 413 -5.36 -9.72 10.94
C GLY A 413 -6.80 -9.71 10.42
N ALA A 414 -7.45 -8.54 10.34
CA ALA A 414 -8.80 -8.42 9.78
C ALA A 414 -8.76 -8.62 8.26
N LYS A 415 -9.38 -9.69 7.77
CA LYS A 415 -9.36 -10.04 6.34
C LYS A 415 -10.09 -9.01 5.48
N VAL A 416 -9.48 -8.61 4.36
CA VAL A 416 -10.18 -7.87 3.31
C VAL A 416 -11.05 -8.85 2.49
N PRO A 417 -12.32 -8.52 2.18
CA PRO A 417 -13.17 -9.40 1.37
C PRO A 417 -12.60 -9.62 -0.04
N GLU A 418 -12.83 -10.81 -0.62
CA GLU A 418 -12.36 -11.15 -1.98
C GLU A 418 -12.90 -10.20 -3.07
N ARG A 419 -14.07 -9.59 -2.84
CA ARG A 419 -14.72 -8.59 -3.73
C ARG A 419 -14.38 -7.14 -3.36
N GLY A 420 -13.60 -6.95 -2.31
CA GLY A 420 -13.21 -5.64 -1.80
C GLY A 420 -14.17 -5.12 -0.75
N LEU A 421 -13.78 -4.00 -0.16
CA LEU A 421 -14.60 -3.29 0.80
C LEU A 421 -15.80 -2.62 0.08
N PRO A 422 -16.93 -2.36 0.79
CA PRO A 422 -18.13 -1.78 0.19
C PRO A 422 -17.90 -0.52 -0.67
N GLY A 423 -17.16 0.47 -0.19
CA GLY A 423 -16.84 1.70 -0.92
C GLY A 423 -16.00 1.45 -2.17
N GLN A 424 -15.07 0.49 -2.11
CA GLN A 424 -14.30 0.07 -3.28
C GLN A 424 -15.20 -0.62 -4.32
N SER A 425 -16.08 -1.51 -3.86
CA SER A 425 -17.02 -2.25 -4.70
C SER A 425 -18.02 -1.32 -5.40
N ALA A 426 -18.53 -0.31 -4.67
CA ALA A 426 -19.42 0.70 -5.22
C ALA A 426 -18.75 1.53 -6.32
N LEU A 427 -17.49 1.92 -6.12
CA LEU A 427 -16.72 2.64 -7.12
C LEU A 427 -16.45 1.77 -8.37
N VAL A 428 -16.14 0.48 -8.19
CA VAL A 428 -15.99 -0.47 -9.31
C VAL A 428 -17.30 -0.62 -10.10
N ALA A 429 -18.44 -0.81 -9.42
CA ALA A 429 -19.74 -0.97 -10.07
C ALA A 429 -20.12 0.24 -10.93
N ARG A 430 -19.81 1.45 -10.45
CA ARG A 430 -20.01 2.69 -11.21
C ARG A 430 -19.17 2.74 -12.48
N LEU A 431 -17.89 2.40 -12.40
CA LEU A 431 -17.00 2.39 -13.56
C LEU A 431 -17.43 1.39 -14.63
N ILE A 432 -17.99 0.25 -14.22
CA ILE A 432 -18.58 -0.74 -15.14
C ILE A 432 -19.80 -0.12 -15.85
N HIS A 433 -20.72 0.48 -15.08
CA HIS A 433 -21.93 1.08 -15.64
C HIS A 433 -21.61 2.19 -16.65
N GLU A 434 -20.68 3.10 -16.32
CA GLU A 434 -20.24 4.16 -17.23
C GLU A 434 -19.61 3.63 -18.52
N ARG A 435 -18.95 2.45 -18.49
CA ARG A 435 -18.41 1.80 -19.70
C ARG A 435 -19.53 1.29 -20.60
N ASP A 436 -20.48 0.57 -20.02
CA ASP A 436 -21.52 -0.11 -20.78
C ASP A 436 -22.47 0.89 -21.46
N ASP A 437 -22.70 2.06 -20.83
CA ASP A 437 -23.47 3.18 -21.41
C ASP A 437 -22.78 3.81 -22.64
N HIS A 438 -21.45 3.81 -22.69
CA HIS A 438 -20.68 4.33 -23.83
C HIS A 438 -20.58 3.33 -25.00
N THR A 439 -20.82 2.04 -24.76
CA THR A 439 -20.89 1.01 -25.82
C THR A 439 -22.27 0.85 -26.46
N GLY A 440 -23.32 1.50 -25.91
CA GLY A 440 -24.69 1.47 -26.45
C GLY A 440 -25.00 2.51 -27.54
N LEU A 441 -24.02 3.31 -27.96
CA LEU A 441 -24.13 4.32 -29.02
C LEU A 441 -23.11 4.06 -30.14
N MET A 442 -23.21 2.89 -30.78
CA MET A 442 -22.79 2.62 -32.16
C MET A 442 -23.84 1.71 -32.78
#